data_AF-A0A0F9BSL2-F1
#
_entry.id   AF-A0A0F9BSL2-F1
#
_cell.length_a   1.000
_cell.length_b   1.000
_cell.length_c   1.000
_cell.angle_alpha   90.00
_cell.angle_beta   90.00
_cell.angle_gamma   90.00
#
_symmetry.space_group_name_H-M   'P 1'
#
loop_
_entity.id
_entity.type
_entity.pdbx_description
1 polymer ?
#
loop_
_entity_poly.entity_id
_entity_poly.type
_entity_poly.pdbx_seq_one_letter_code
_entity_poly.pdbx_strand_id
1 'polypeptide(L)' 'MPEILAVYTWSNGMVMAFDRDGEQMPEYQGRMGEVLPRIIREAPSDTKWFIGSWREGTIPISREQLKLLMENAQEIIE' A
#
# COMPACT_ATOMS: atom_id res chain seq x y z
N MET A 1 -0.35 -15.87 11.02
CA MET A 1 0.15 -14.50 10.92
C MET A 1 -1.07 -13.60 10.80
N PRO A 2 -1.07 -12.42 11.42
CA PRO A 2 -2.17 -11.47 11.30
C PRO A 2 -2.45 -11.15 9.83
N GLU A 3 -3.72 -10.93 9.50
CA GLU A 3 -4.14 -10.60 8.14
C GLU A 3 -4.00 -9.11 7.87
N ILE A 4 -3.52 -8.75 6.68
CA ILE A 4 -3.45 -7.36 6.23
C ILE A 4 -4.88 -6.83 6.06
N LEU A 5 -5.24 -5.80 6.83
CA LEU A 5 -6.53 -5.14 6.72
C LEU A 5 -6.45 -3.86 5.87
N ALA A 6 -5.40 -3.06 6.08
CA ALA A 6 -5.26 -1.76 5.45
C ALA A 6 -3.83 -1.51 4.97
N VAL A 7 -3.70 -0.97 3.76
CA VAL A 7 -2.42 -0.61 3.15
C VAL A 7 -2.45 0.85 2.74
N TYR A 8 -1.45 1.61 3.17
CA TYR A 8 -1.29 3.03 2.89
C TYR A 8 -0.04 3.24 2.06
N THR A 9 -0.22 3.78 0.85
CA THR A 9 0.88 4.22 -0.01
C THR A 9 0.99 5.73 0.06
N TRP A 10 2.12 6.23 0.55
CA TRP A 10 2.39 7.65 0.71
C TRP A 10 3.02 8.24 -0.55
N SER A 11 2.82 9.54 -0.77
CA SER A 11 3.34 10.28 -1.93
C SER A 11 4.86 10.28 -2.06
N ASN A 12 5.59 9.95 -0.99
CA ASN A 12 7.05 9.77 -1.01
C ASN A 12 7.49 8.33 -1.35
N GLY A 13 6.55 7.47 -1.78
CA GLY A 13 6.79 6.08 -2.14
C GLY A 13 6.93 5.13 -0.95
N MET A 14 6.65 5.57 0.27
CA MET A 14 6.60 4.69 1.44
C MET A 14 5.26 3.96 1.50
N VAL A 15 5.30 2.70 1.92
CA VAL A 15 4.12 1.86 2.16
C VAL A 15 4.09 1.44 3.61
N MET A 16 2.90 1.44 4.20
CA MET A 16 2.62 0.94 5.54
C MET A 16 1.41 0.00 5.48
N ALA A 17 1.48 -1.12 6.18
CA ALA A 17 0.37 -2.06 6.30
C ALA A 17 -0.04 -2.21 7.77
N PHE A 18 -1.34 -2.43 7.98
CA PHE A 18 -1.95 -2.60 9.29
C PHE A 18 -2.83 -3.83 9.30
N ASP A 19 -2.87 -4.52 10.42
CA ASP A 19 -3.73 -5.68 10.62
C ASP A 19 -5.13 -5.30 11.12
N ARG A 20 -5.92 -6.33 11.48
CA ARG A 20 -7.30 -6.18 11.96
C ARG A 20 -7.41 -5.52 13.33
N ASP A 21 -6.35 -5.56 14.13
CA ASP A 21 -6.29 -4.94 15.46
C ASP A 21 -5.80 -3.49 15.37
N GLY A 22 -5.44 -3.04 14.16
CA GLY A 22 -4.89 -1.70 13.91
C GLY A 22 -3.40 -1.60 14.25
N GLU A 23 -2.71 -2.74 14.42
CA GLU A 23 -1.27 -2.78 14.63
C GLU A 23 -0.54 -2.65 13.29
N GLN A 24 0.56 -1.90 13.28
CA GLN A 24 1.43 -1.84 12.11
C GLN A 24 2.13 -3.19 11.91
N MET A 25 2.23 -3.63 10.67
CA MET A 25 2.92 -4.86 10.26
C MET A 25 4.28 -4.51 9.63
N PRO A 26 5.40 -4.52 10.39
CA PRO A 26 6.68 -3.97 9.93
C PRO A 26 7.28 -4.72 8.73
N GLU A 27 6.96 -6.00 8.56
CA GLU A 27 7.42 -6.85 7.46
C GLU A 27 6.86 -6.45 6.08
N TYR A 28 5.82 -5.61 6.07
CA TYR A 28 5.20 -5.04 4.88
C TYR A 28 5.45 -3.53 4.75
N GLN A 29 6.30 -2.96 5.61
CA GLN A 29 6.67 -1.55 5.56
C GLN A 29 7.93 -1.34 4.70
N GLY A 30 7.91 -0.36 3.80
CA GLY A 30 9.07 -0.10 2.96
C GLY A 30 8.77 0.73 1.71
N ARG A 31 9.66 0.68 0.73
CA ARG A 31 9.45 1.34 -0.57
C ARG A 31 8.42 0.56 -1.38
N MET A 32 7.56 1.29 -2.09
CA MET A 32 6.49 0.71 -2.90
C MET A 32 6.98 -0.39 -3.85
N GLY A 33 8.08 -0.16 -4.57
CA GLY A 33 8.65 -1.16 -5.49
C GLY A 33 9.10 -2.46 -4.81
N GLU A 34 9.42 -2.41 -3.52
CA GLU A 34 9.94 -3.56 -2.76
C GLU A 34 8.80 -4.35 -2.10
N VAL A 35 7.83 -3.66 -1.48
CA VAL A 35 6.84 -4.33 -0.61
C VAL A 35 5.48 -4.52 -1.27
N LEU A 36 5.06 -3.65 -2.19
CA LEU A 36 3.70 -3.72 -2.78
C LEU A 36 3.44 -5.02 -3.55
N PRO A 37 4.39 -5.58 -4.34
CA PRO A 37 4.19 -6.86 -5.01
C PRO A 37 3.93 -8.02 -4.03
N ARG A 38 4.62 -8.02 -2.88
CA ARG A 38 4.43 -9.00 -1.82
C ARG A 38 3.06 -8.86 -1.17
N ILE A 39 2.71 -7.64 -0.79
CA ILE A 39 1.41 -7.31 -0.17
C ILE A 39 0.27 -7.73 -1.10
N ILE A 40 0.32 -7.39 -2.40
CA ILE A 40 -0.77 -7.71 -3.34
C ILE A 40 -1.03 -9.22 -3.45
N ARG A 41 0.03 -10.03 -3.34
CA ARG A 41 -0.05 -11.49 -3.37
C ARG A 41 -0.61 -12.09 -2.07
N GLU A 42 -0.29 -11.48 -0.92
CA GLU A 42 -0.61 -12.01 0.41
C GLU A 42 -1.89 -11.38 1.02
N ALA A 43 -2.29 -10.21 0.53
CA ALA A 43 -3.42 -9.43 1.02
C ALA A 43 -4.77 -10.08 0.66
N PRO A 44 -5.65 -10.31 1.66
CA PRO A 44 -7.03 -10.74 1.44
C PRO A 44 -7.81 -9.86 0.46
N SER A 45 -8.88 -10.41 -0.12
CA SER A 45 -9.72 -9.68 -1.08
C SER A 45 -10.45 -8.46 -0.47
N ASP A 46 -10.70 -8.47 0.83
CA ASP A 46 -11.31 -7.38 1.61
C ASP A 46 -10.30 -6.34 2.13
N THR A 47 -9.01 -6.47 1.77
CA THR A 47 -7.98 -5.47 2.12
C THR A 47 -8.34 -4.10 1.56
N LYS A 48 -8.26 -3.08 2.41
CA LYS A 48 -8.50 -1.67 2.06
C LYS A 48 -7.21 -1.01 1.62
N TRP A 49 -7.27 -0.27 0.52
CA TRP A 49 -6.12 0.41 -0.06
C TRP A 49 -6.31 1.91 0.02
N PHE A 50 -5.26 2.61 0.39
CA PHE A 50 -5.25 4.06 0.54
C PHE A 50 -4.03 4.65 -0.14
N ILE A 51 -4.21 5.81 -0.75
CA ILE A 51 -3.10 6.71 -1.10
C ILE A 51 -3.13 7.90 -0.16
N GLY A 52 -1.95 8.38 0.26
CA GLY A 52 -1.85 9.49 1.19
C GLY A 52 -0.78 10.49 0.83
N SER A 53 -0.99 11.73 1.25
CA SER A 53 0.05 12.74 1.36
C SER A 53 0.09 13.26 2.79
N TRP A 54 1.28 13.59 3.27
CA TRP A 54 1.44 14.14 4.63
C TRP A 54 0.72 15.49 4.84
N ARG A 55 0.36 16.18 3.75
CA ARG A 55 -0.35 17.46 3.80
C ARG A 55 -1.87 17.33 3.71
N GLU A 56 -2.36 16.34 2.97
CA GLU A 56 -3.78 16.27 2.59
C GLU A 56 -4.49 15.05 3.22
N GLY A 57 -3.74 14.19 3.91
CA GLY A 57 -4.27 12.97 4.51
C GLY A 57 -4.36 11.83 3.51
N THR A 58 -5.28 10.90 3.74
CA THR A 58 -5.42 9.65 2.98
C THR A 58 -6.79 9.55 2.32
N ILE A 59 -6.83 9.04 1.10
CA ILE A 59 -8.08 8.71 0.39
C ILE A 59 -8.09 7.22 0.03
N PRO A 60 -9.26 6.54 0.10
CA PRO A 60 -9.39 5.16 -0.32
C PRO A 60 -9.27 5.05 -1.84
N ILE A 61 -8.68 3.96 -2.32
CA ILE A 61 -8.54 3.65 -3.75
C ILE A 61 -9.01 2.23 -4.07
N SER A 62 -9.47 2.03 -5.30
CA SER A 62 -9.83 0.71 -5.82
C SER A 62 -8.60 -0.10 -6.22
N ARG A 63 -8.78 -1.41 -6.45
CA ARG A 63 -7.71 -2.28 -6.99
C ARG A 63 -7.25 -1.85 -8.39
N GLU A 64 -8.14 -1.27 -9.20
CA GLU A 64 -7.81 -0.72 -10.53
C GLU A 64 -6.93 0.53 -10.40
N GLN A 65 -7.27 1.43 -9.49
CA GLN A 65 -6.46 2.61 -9.19
C GLN A 65 -5.08 2.24 -8.62
N LEU A 66 -5.02 1.19 -7.80
CA LEU A 66 -3.76 0.63 -7.30
C LEU A 66 -2.86 0.13 -8.45
N LYS A 67 -3.42 -0.59 -9.44
CA LYS A 67 -2.65 -1.05 -10.61
C LYS A 67 -2.06 0.13 -11.39
N LEU A 68 -2.88 1.14 -11.66
CA LEU A 68 -2.44 2.35 -12.36
C LEU A 68 -1.31 3.07 -11.60
N LEU A 69 -1.39 3.11 -10.27
CA LEU A 69 -0.33 3.67 -9.43
C LEU A 69 0.99 2.92 -9.58
N MET A 70 0.95 1.58 -9.66
CA MET A 70 2.14 0.75 -9.83
C MET A 70 2.78 0.89 -11.20
N GLU A 71 1.96 0.98 -12.26
CA GLU A 71 2.43 1.16 -13.63
C GLU A 71 3.15 2.51 -13.79
N ASN A 72 2.55 3.60 -13.31
CA ASN A 72 3.16 4.93 -13.37
C ASN A 72 4.43 5.07 -12.52
N ALA A 73 4.58 4.26 -11.48
CA ALA A 73 5.77 4.29 -10.63
C ALA A 73 6.98 3.57 -11.24
N GLN A 74 6.76 2.68 -12.22
CA GLN A 74 7.84 2.06 -12.99
C GLN A 74 8.43 3.04 -14.01
N GLU A 75 7.65 4.01 -14.50
CA GLU A 75 8.11 5.01 -15.50
C GLU A 75 9.02 6.11 -14.93
N ILE A 76 9.18 6.21 -13.60
CA ILE A 76 10.04 7.23 -12.95
C ILE A 76 11.46 6.69 -12.68
N ILE A 77 11.71 5.41 -13.00
CA ILE A 77 13.01 4.75 -12.86
C ILE A 77 13.48 4.27 -14.25
N GLU A 78 13.58 5.18 -15.21
CA GLU A 78 14.39 5.02 -16.44
C GLU A 78 15.17 6.30 -16.73
#